data_AF-A0AA43ZSX3-F1
#
_entry.id   AF-A0AA43ZSX3-F1
#
_cell.length_a   1.000
_cell.length_b   1.000
_cell.length_c   1.000
_cell.angle_alpha   90.00
_cell.angle_beta   90.00
_cell.angle_gamma   90.00
#
_symmetry.space_group_name_H-M   'P 1'
#
loop_
_entity.id
_entity.type
_entity.pdbx_description
1 polymer ?
#
loop_
_entity_poly.entity_id
_entity_poly.type
_entity_poly.pdbx_seq_one_letter_code
_entity_poly.pdbx_strand_id
1 'polypeptide(L)'
;QLVLSFDIYNYCKKIFKFIDEQNGKKMTTTPDNYGLNVELNIKLYDELGKKACEKYSAAPSLSNLCNTIEDGRDKFISLDLTNQVKCLNSLLTILQCNSSRGDLTGIGGGKFVGTITLSKVLQDKETLLVFQSPSGLFEKKIDLMKI
;
A
#
# COMPACT_ATOMS: atom_id res chain seq x y z
N GLN A 1 6.58 2.48 8.28
CA GLN A 1 6.95 3.50 7.28
C GLN A 1 7.45 2.86 5.99
N LEU A 2 6.90 3.29 4.86
CA LEU A 2 7.37 3.00 3.51
C LEU A 2 8.46 4.02 3.14
N VAL A 3 9.66 3.54 2.77
CA VAL A 3 10.79 4.39 2.37
C VAL A 3 11.16 4.03 0.93
N LEU A 4 11.10 5.01 0.04
CA LEU A 4 11.34 4.87 -1.40
C LEU A 4 12.52 5.75 -1.82
N SER A 5 13.20 5.40 -2.90
CA SER A 5 14.22 6.27 -3.50
C SER A 5 13.57 7.55 -4.05
N PHE A 6 14.38 8.61 -4.22
CA PHE A 6 13.89 9.91 -4.69
C PHE A 6 13.23 9.81 -6.07
N ASP A 7 13.79 9.01 -6.99
CA ASP A 7 13.24 8.81 -8.33
C ASP A 7 11.86 8.14 -8.29
N ILE A 8 11.72 7.08 -7.49
CA ILE A 8 10.46 6.36 -7.32
C ILE A 8 9.43 7.27 -6.66
N TYR A 9 9.83 8.06 -5.67
CA TYR A 9 8.96 9.04 -5.03
C TYR A 9 8.42 10.09 -6.01
N ASN A 10 9.27 10.64 -6.88
CA ASN A 10 8.84 11.57 -7.93
C ASN A 10 7.91 10.91 -8.93
N TYR A 11 8.12 9.62 -9.22
CA TYR A 11 7.20 8.85 -10.05
C TYR A 11 5.83 8.67 -9.39
N CYS A 12 5.79 8.32 -8.10
CA CYS A 12 4.54 8.25 -7.33
C CYS A 12 3.79 9.58 -7.33
N LYS A 13 4.48 10.73 -7.24
CA LYS A 13 3.85 12.06 -7.37
C LYS A 13 3.12 12.24 -8.70
N LYS A 14 3.71 11.78 -9.80
CA LYS A 14 3.08 11.84 -11.13
C LYS A 14 1.81 10.98 -11.17
N ILE A 15 1.87 9.78 -10.60
CA ILE A 15 0.70 8.88 -10.45
C ILE A 15 -0.43 9.57 -9.67
N PHE A 16 -0.12 10.15 -8.51
CA PHE A 16 -1.12 10.84 -7.70
C PHE A 16 -1.76 12.01 -8.45
N LYS A 17 -0.96 12.81 -9.15
CA LYS A 17 -1.46 13.94 -9.94
C LYS A 17 -2.40 13.48 -11.06
N PHE A 18 -2.04 12.41 -11.77
CA PHE A 18 -2.88 11.83 -12.80
C PHE A 18 -4.23 11.34 -12.24
N ILE A 19 -4.21 10.62 -11.11
CA ILE A 19 -5.43 10.12 -10.45
C ILE A 19 -6.34 11.26 -9.97
N ASP A 20 -5.77 12.31 -9.39
CA ASP A 20 -6.51 13.49 -8.92
C ASP A 20 -7.22 14.20 -10.09
N GLU A 21 -6.54 14.39 -11.22
CA GLU A 21 -7.12 15.03 -12.40
C GLU A 21 -8.21 14.17 -13.08
N GLN A 22 -8.05 12.84 -13.07
CA GLN A 22 -9.07 11.90 -13.55
C GLN A 22 -10.33 11.94 -12.68
N ASN A 23 -10.18 11.98 -11.35
CA ASN A 23 -11.30 12.09 -10.42
C ASN A 23 -12.00 13.46 -10.51
N GLY A 24 -11.25 14.52 -10.85
CA GLY A 24 -11.74 15.89 -11.04
C GLY A 24 -12.51 16.15 -12.35
N LYS A 25 -12.83 15.11 -13.14
CA LYS A 25 -13.55 15.18 -14.44
C LYS A 25 -12.83 15.93 -15.57
N LYS A 26 -11.50 16.05 -15.56
CA LYS A 26 -10.73 16.45 -16.76
C LYS A 26 -10.48 15.22 -17.63
N MET A 27 -11.45 14.86 -18.46
CA MET A 27 -11.51 13.60 -19.21
C MET A 27 -10.51 13.47 -20.39
N THR A 28 -9.58 14.41 -20.56
CA THR A 28 -8.69 14.51 -21.73
C THR A 28 -7.23 14.12 -21.46
N THR A 29 -6.87 13.76 -20.23
CA THR A 29 -5.49 13.44 -19.87
C THR A 29 -5.21 11.94 -19.95
N THR A 30 -4.29 11.56 -20.84
CA THR A 30 -3.74 10.20 -20.93
C THR A 30 -2.57 10.02 -19.96
N PRO A 31 -2.28 8.80 -19.48
CA PRO A 31 -1.13 8.55 -18.61
C PRO A 31 0.20 8.95 -19.26
N ASP A 32 0.29 8.83 -20.60
CA ASP A 32 1.46 9.22 -21.39
C ASP A 32 1.84 10.70 -21.22
N ASN A 33 0.84 11.58 -21.06
CA ASN A 33 1.07 13.02 -20.86
C ASN A 33 1.81 13.33 -19.54
N TYR A 34 1.84 12.38 -18.60
CA TYR A 34 2.54 12.50 -17.31
C TYR A 34 3.90 11.78 -17.32
N GLY A 35 4.29 11.19 -18.45
CA GLY A 35 5.47 10.33 -18.55
C GLY A 35 5.33 9.05 -17.72
N LEU A 36 4.11 8.54 -17.59
CA LEU A 36 3.84 7.22 -17.01
C LEU A 36 4.01 6.18 -18.11
N ASN A 37 4.78 5.13 -17.83
CA ASN A 37 5.02 4.07 -18.80
C ASN A 37 4.96 2.69 -18.11
N VAL A 38 4.83 1.66 -18.94
CA VAL A 38 4.67 0.28 -18.45
C VAL A 38 5.92 -0.20 -17.70
N GLU A 39 7.12 0.11 -18.18
CA GLU A 39 8.37 -0.35 -17.55
C GLU A 39 8.56 0.22 -16.13
N LEU A 40 8.33 1.52 -15.94
CA LEU A 40 8.41 2.18 -14.64
C LEU A 40 7.27 1.74 -13.71
N ASN A 41 6.09 1.45 -14.26
CA ASN A 41 4.99 0.87 -13.50
C ASN A 41 5.32 -0.50 -12.95
N ILE A 42 5.91 -1.38 -13.77
CA ILE A 42 6.37 -2.72 -13.35
C ILE A 42 7.47 -2.58 -12.29
N LYS A 43 8.44 -1.69 -12.51
CA LYS A 43 9.51 -1.45 -11.53
C LYS A 43 8.96 -0.95 -10.18
N LEU A 44 7.99 -0.04 -10.20
CA LEU A 44 7.33 0.42 -8.98
C LEU A 44 6.54 -0.71 -8.31
N TYR A 45 5.82 -1.52 -9.09
CA TYR A 45 5.06 -2.67 -8.57
C TYR A 45 5.98 -3.64 -7.82
N ASP A 46 7.10 -4.02 -8.43
CA ASP A 46 8.07 -4.96 -7.87
C ASP A 46 8.71 -4.39 -6.57
N GLU A 47 9.06 -3.11 -6.55
CA GLU A 47 9.59 -2.43 -5.36
C GLU A 47 8.57 -2.33 -4.21
N LEU A 48 7.30 -2.02 -4.54
CA LEU A 48 6.23 -1.96 -3.56
C LEU A 48 5.92 -3.35 -3.01
N GLY A 49 5.88 -4.38 -3.86
CA GLY A 49 5.66 -5.77 -3.48
C GLY A 49 6.76 -6.27 -2.55
N LYS A 50 8.03 -6.06 -2.91
CA LYS A 50 9.17 -6.42 -2.06
C LYS A 50 9.07 -5.77 -0.67
N LYS A 51 8.81 -4.45 -0.62
CA LYS A 51 8.70 -3.72 0.66
C LYS A 51 7.48 -4.14 1.47
N ALA A 52 6.36 -4.45 0.82
CA ALA A 52 5.18 -4.97 1.48
C ALA A 52 5.50 -6.32 2.12
N CYS A 53 6.17 -7.22 1.40
CA CYS A 53 6.43 -8.57 1.89
C CYS A 53 7.55 -8.69 2.90
N GLU A 54 8.60 -7.88 2.78
CA GLU A 54 9.60 -7.75 3.84
C GLU A 54 8.97 -7.33 5.18
N LYS A 55 7.94 -6.48 5.17
CA LYS A 55 7.33 -5.98 6.41
C LYS A 55 6.14 -6.79 6.91
N TYR A 56 5.33 -7.34 6.02
CA TYR A 56 4.04 -7.93 6.37
C TYR A 56 3.98 -9.44 6.29
N SER A 57 5.02 -10.10 5.79
CA SER A 57 5.12 -11.57 5.80
C SER A 57 4.94 -12.16 7.21
N ALA A 58 5.45 -11.47 8.24
CA ALA A 58 5.32 -11.88 9.63
C ALA A 58 3.96 -11.56 10.28
N ALA A 59 3.10 -10.78 9.62
CA ALA A 59 1.80 -10.36 10.14
C ALA A 59 0.68 -11.25 9.55
N PRO A 60 0.04 -12.13 10.35
CA PRO A 60 -0.93 -13.10 9.82
C PRO A 60 -2.07 -12.46 9.03
N SER A 61 -2.56 -11.32 9.49
CA SER A 61 -3.67 -10.58 8.86
C SER A 61 -3.30 -9.92 7.53
N LEU A 62 -2.01 -9.77 7.22
CA LEU A 62 -1.52 -9.18 5.96
C LEU A 62 -0.74 -10.17 5.10
N SER A 63 -0.55 -11.42 5.55
CA SER A 63 0.14 -12.46 4.78
C SER A 63 -0.49 -12.68 3.38
N ASN A 64 -1.82 -12.66 3.29
CA ASN A 64 -2.55 -12.78 2.01
C ASN A 64 -2.26 -11.63 1.03
N LEU A 65 -1.83 -10.46 1.51
CA LEU A 65 -1.45 -9.34 0.63
C LEU A 65 -0.24 -9.72 -0.21
N CYS A 66 0.73 -10.44 0.36
CA CYS A 66 1.93 -10.86 -0.35
C CYS A 66 1.62 -11.83 -1.48
N ASN A 67 0.89 -12.89 -1.16
CA ASN A 67 0.48 -13.87 -2.17
C ASN A 67 -0.30 -13.20 -3.31
N THR A 68 -1.21 -12.27 -2.97
CA THR A 68 -1.97 -11.51 -3.98
C THR A 68 -1.08 -10.66 -4.89
N ILE A 69 0.00 -10.07 -4.36
CA ILE A 69 0.92 -9.25 -5.15
C ILE A 69 1.83 -10.13 -6.02
N GLU A 70 2.34 -11.24 -5.46
CA GLU A 70 3.20 -12.16 -6.20
C GLU A 70 2.43 -12.88 -7.32
N ASP A 71 1.29 -13.49 -7.00
CA ASP A 71 0.42 -14.18 -7.96
C ASP A 71 -0.25 -13.21 -8.95
N GLY A 72 -0.38 -11.94 -8.54
CA GLY A 72 -1.02 -10.88 -9.30
C GLY A 72 -0.10 -10.22 -10.32
N ARG A 73 1.20 -10.49 -10.29
CA ARG A 73 2.20 -9.79 -11.12
C ARG A 73 1.95 -9.97 -12.62
N ASP A 74 1.69 -11.18 -13.08
CA ASP A 74 1.43 -11.43 -14.50
C ASP A 74 0.15 -10.74 -14.98
N LYS A 75 -0.88 -10.75 -14.13
CA LYS A 75 -2.13 -10.02 -14.39
C LYS A 75 -1.87 -8.51 -14.46
N PHE A 76 -1.08 -7.96 -13.55
CA PHE A 76 -0.69 -6.55 -13.55
C PHE A 76 0.00 -6.14 -14.86
N ILE A 77 0.94 -6.95 -15.34
CA ILE A 77 1.66 -6.68 -16.60
C ILE A 77 0.68 -6.67 -17.79
N SER A 78 -0.35 -7.52 -17.76
CA SER A 78 -1.37 -7.59 -18.82
C SER A 78 -2.40 -6.44 -18.81
N LEU A 79 -2.45 -5.63 -17.74
CA LEU A 79 -3.36 -4.49 -17.65
C LEU A 79 -2.94 -3.37 -18.59
N ASP A 80 -3.92 -2.60 -19.08
CA ASP A 80 -3.65 -1.34 -19.76
C ASP A 80 -3.01 -0.32 -18.81
N LEU A 81 -2.32 0.66 -19.39
CA LEU A 81 -1.55 1.67 -18.66
C LEU A 81 -2.39 2.41 -17.61
N THR A 82 -3.67 2.67 -17.88
CA THR A 82 -4.55 3.36 -16.93
C THR A 82 -4.89 2.47 -15.73
N ASN A 83 -5.21 1.21 -15.99
CA ASN A 83 -5.50 0.24 -14.94
C ASN A 83 -4.26 -0.15 -14.12
N GLN A 84 -3.07 -0.18 -14.73
CA GLN A 84 -1.81 -0.30 -13.99
C GLN A 84 -1.64 0.85 -12.99
N VAL A 85 -1.83 2.09 -13.42
CA VAL A 85 -1.69 3.28 -12.56
C VAL A 85 -2.71 3.27 -11.41
N LYS A 86 -3.95 2.84 -11.66
CA LYS A 86 -4.98 2.68 -10.60
C LYS A 86 -4.61 1.58 -9.60
N CYS A 87 -4.07 0.47 -10.07
CA CYS A 87 -3.59 -0.62 -9.21
C CYS A 87 -2.42 -0.15 -8.34
N LEU A 88 -1.45 0.56 -8.91
CA LEU A 88 -0.33 1.15 -8.17
C LEU A 88 -0.79 2.14 -7.11
N ASN A 89 -1.75 3.01 -7.43
CA ASN A 89 -2.34 3.92 -6.46
C ASN A 89 -3.01 3.16 -5.31
N SER A 90 -3.74 2.08 -5.62
CA SER A 90 -4.39 1.24 -4.60
C SER A 90 -3.37 0.54 -3.69
N LEU A 91 -2.27 0.04 -4.26
CA LEU A 91 -1.13 -0.51 -3.50
C LEU A 91 -0.51 0.54 -2.58
N LEU A 92 -0.27 1.76 -3.08
CA LEU A 92 0.24 2.86 -2.27
C LEU A 92 -0.71 3.20 -1.12
N THR A 93 -2.03 3.23 -1.36
CA THR A 93 -3.05 3.45 -0.33
C THR A 93 -3.00 2.38 0.76
N ILE A 94 -2.88 1.10 0.40
CA ILE A 94 -2.75 0.00 1.38
C ILE A 94 -1.49 0.17 2.24
N LEU A 95 -0.39 0.59 1.62
CA LEU A 95 0.91 0.76 2.28
C LEU A 95 1.00 2.02 3.17
N GLN A 96 0.00 2.92 3.15
CA GLN A 96 -0.05 4.09 4.03
C GLN A 96 -0.35 3.74 5.50
N CYS A 97 -0.79 2.50 5.80
CA CYS A 97 -1.13 2.05 7.16
C CYS A 97 -2.21 2.91 7.85
N ASN A 98 -3.13 3.48 7.09
CA ASN A 98 -4.29 4.23 7.61
C ASN A 98 -5.57 3.40 7.45
N SER A 99 -6.73 4.00 7.76
CA SER A 99 -8.03 3.34 7.60
C SER A 99 -8.50 3.22 6.13
N SER A 100 -7.72 3.75 5.18
CA SER A 100 -8.06 3.69 3.76
C SER A 100 -7.89 2.26 3.23
N ARG A 101 -8.72 1.93 2.25
CA ARG A 101 -8.78 0.60 1.64
C ARG A 101 -8.34 0.70 0.19
N GLY A 102 -7.58 -0.29 -0.27
CA GLY A 102 -7.22 -0.43 -1.67
C GLY A 102 -8.04 -1.52 -2.37
N ASP A 103 -8.22 -1.34 -3.67
CA ASP A 103 -8.85 -2.32 -4.56
C ASP A 103 -7.77 -3.04 -5.37
N LEU A 104 -7.63 -4.36 -5.15
CA LEU A 104 -6.69 -5.23 -5.87
C LEU A 104 -7.41 -6.21 -6.80
N THR A 105 -8.69 -6.00 -7.11
CA THR A 105 -9.45 -6.89 -8.01
C THR A 105 -8.80 -7.04 -9.39
N GLY A 106 -8.16 -5.98 -9.90
CA GLY A 106 -7.43 -5.99 -11.18
C GLY A 106 -6.27 -6.99 -11.25
N ILE A 107 -5.77 -7.46 -10.10
CA ILE A 107 -4.72 -8.49 -10.01
C ILE A 107 -5.23 -9.80 -9.41
N GLY A 108 -6.55 -9.96 -9.27
CA GLY A 108 -7.17 -11.14 -8.66
C GLY A 108 -7.25 -11.10 -7.13
N GLY A 109 -7.01 -9.93 -6.53
CA GLY A 109 -7.17 -9.70 -5.10
C GLY A 109 -8.58 -9.27 -4.69
N GLY A 110 -8.72 -8.87 -3.43
CA GLY A 110 -9.97 -8.34 -2.90
C GLY A 110 -10.23 -6.87 -3.25
N LYS A 111 -11.49 -6.44 -3.11
CA LYS A 111 -11.91 -5.04 -3.31
C LYS A 111 -11.62 -4.12 -2.11
N PHE A 112 -11.50 -4.70 -0.91
CA PHE A 112 -11.34 -3.99 0.35
C PHE A 112 -10.11 -4.47 1.11
N VAL A 113 -8.94 -4.29 0.50
CA VAL A 113 -7.66 -4.74 1.06
C VAL A 113 -7.06 -3.65 1.96
N GLY A 114 -6.31 -4.05 2.99
CA GLY A 114 -5.66 -3.16 3.95
C GLY A 114 -6.44 -2.95 5.27
N THR A 115 -7.59 -3.61 5.44
CA THR A 115 -8.33 -3.56 6.71
C THR A 115 -7.82 -4.61 7.68
N ILE A 116 -7.45 -4.18 8.89
CA ILE A 116 -7.15 -5.07 10.01
C ILE A 116 -8.32 -5.02 10.99
N THR A 117 -8.98 -6.16 11.19
CA THR A 117 -10.01 -6.30 12.21
C THR A 117 -9.44 -6.97 13.44
N LEU A 118 -9.66 -6.38 14.61
CA LEU A 118 -9.25 -6.94 15.89
C LEU A 118 -10.48 -7.15 16.78
N SER A 119 -10.54 -8.29 17.45
CA SER A 119 -11.57 -8.56 18.47
C SER A 119 -11.43 -7.58 19.64
N LYS A 120 -12.55 -7.15 20.22
CA LYS A 120 -12.55 -6.30 21.42
C LYS A 120 -11.89 -6.99 22.63
N VAL A 121 -11.92 -8.32 22.64
CA VAL A 121 -11.26 -9.15 23.65
C VAL A 121 -9.83 -9.43 23.20
N LEU A 122 -8.86 -8.97 23.97
CA LEU A 122 -7.41 -9.15 23.75
C LEU A 122 -6.79 -10.20 24.68
N GLN A 123 -7.63 -11.06 25.27
CA GLN A 123 -7.19 -12.08 26.22
C GLN A 123 -6.07 -12.95 25.61
N ASP A 124 -5.04 -13.23 26.41
CA ASP A 124 -3.89 -14.07 26.06
C ASP A 124 -3.02 -13.57 24.87
N LYS A 125 -3.05 -12.26 24.58
CA LYS A 125 -2.16 -11.64 23.57
C LYS A 125 -1.10 -10.77 24.23
N GLU A 126 0.18 -11.07 23.97
CA GLU A 126 1.29 -10.19 24.32
C GLU A 126 1.09 -8.81 23.70
N THR A 127 0.77 -7.83 24.55
CA THR A 127 0.37 -6.49 24.10
C THR A 127 1.17 -5.44 24.85
N LEU A 128 1.84 -4.56 24.10
CA LEU A 128 2.57 -3.42 24.63
C LEU A 128 1.79 -2.14 24.34
N LEU A 129 1.46 -1.39 25.39
CA LEU A 129 0.93 -0.04 25.25
C LEU A 129 2.12 0.93 25.12
N VAL A 130 2.19 1.62 23.98
CA VAL A 130 3.28 2.55 23.68
C VAL A 130 2.76 3.99 23.75
N PHE A 131 3.19 4.73 24.77
CA PHE A 131 2.97 6.17 24.86
C PHE A 131 4.11 6.90 24.15
N GLN A 132 3.78 7.66 23.12
CA GLN A 132 4.74 8.40 22.33
C GLN A 132 4.50 9.91 22.50
N SER A 133 5.55 10.69 22.72
CA SER A 133 5.44 12.16 22.79
C SER A 133 4.99 12.74 21.44
N PRO A 134 4.47 13.98 21.39
CA PRO A 134 4.07 14.61 20.12
C PRO A 134 5.21 14.68 19.10
N SER A 135 6.46 14.83 19.56
CA SER A 135 7.66 14.83 18.72
C SER A 135 8.21 13.43 18.43
N GLY A 136 7.69 12.39 19.07
CA GLY A 136 8.21 11.03 18.98
C GLY A 136 9.56 10.79 19.64
N LEU A 137 10.16 11.79 20.29
CA LEU A 137 11.48 11.68 20.93
C LEU A 137 11.48 10.90 22.24
N PHE A 138 10.35 10.89 22.94
CA PHE A 138 10.20 10.15 24.20
C PHE A 138 9.13 9.09 24.03
N GLU A 139 9.46 7.88 24.49
CA GLU A 139 8.60 6.71 24.42
C GLU A 139 8.55 6.02 25.78
N LYS A 140 7.34 5.69 26.25
CA LYS A 140 7.12 4.85 27.42
C LYS A 140 6.34 3.61 26.99
N LYS A 141 6.89 2.42 27.23
CA LYS A 141 6.23 1.15 26.97
C LYS A 141 5.69 0.56 28.27
N ILE A 142 4.46 0.08 28.24
CA ILE A 142 3.85 -0.66 29.32
C ILE A 142 3.42 -2.02 28.78
N ASP A 143 3.90 -3.09 29.42
CA ASP A 143 3.51 -4.46 29.12
C ASP A 143 2.17 -4.77 29.80
N LEU A 144 1.12 -4.99 29.01
CA LEU A 144 -0.23 -5.20 29.52
C LEU A 144 -0.42 -6.61 30.10
N MET A 145 0.52 -7.55 29.88
CA MET A 145 0.48 -8.89 30.48
C MET A 145 1.02 -8.90 31.91
N LYS A 146 1.67 -7.82 32.36
CA LYS A 146 2.30 -7.70 33.68
C LYS A 146 1.57 -6.72 34.61
N ILE A 147 0.36 -6.28 34.22
CA ILE A 147 -0.52 -5.41 35.01
C ILE A 147 -1.59 -6.27 35.65
#